data_AF-A0A923YTK2-F1
#
_entry.id   AF-A0A923YTK2-F1
#
_cell.length_a   1.000
_cell.length_b   1.000
_cell.length_c   1.000
_cell.angle_alpha   90.00
_cell.angle_beta   90.00
_cell.angle_gamma   90.00
#
_symmetry.space_group_name_H-M   'P 1'
#
loop_
_entity.id
_entity.type
_entity.pdbx_description
1 polymer ?
#
loop_
_entity_poly.entity_id
_entity_poly.type
_entity_poly.pdbx_seq_one_letter_code
_entity_poly.pdbx_strand_id
1 'polypeptide(L)'
;YRYVDWLLTVPLLLIELILVMRLSREDTMSKSVRLGSAAALMIVLGYPGEIATDIPTRALWGTLSAIPFIYIVWELFSGLGASINRQPVEAQELVRKARLLTFASWGFYPIVYMAPYAGLTGGTVTTTIQVGYTIADILAKAGLGILIFLIASTKSEVEARDMKAMPA
;
A
#
# COMPACT_ATOMS: atom_id res chain seq x y z
N TYR A 1 18.44 6.65 -0.71
CA TYR A 1 18.07 5.50 -1.56
C TYR A 1 16.68 4.96 -1.20
N ARG A 2 15.61 5.74 -1.46
CA ARG A 2 14.22 5.34 -1.12
C ARG A 2 13.61 4.39 -2.14
N TYR A 3 13.78 4.67 -3.44
CA TYR A 3 13.24 3.83 -4.52
C TYR A 3 13.76 2.38 -4.49
N VAL A 4 15.00 2.17 -4.06
CA VAL A 4 15.57 0.81 -3.91
C VAL A 4 14.89 0.06 -2.77
N ASP A 5 14.67 0.70 -1.62
CA ASP A 5 13.89 0.14 -0.51
C ASP A 5 12.44 -0.14 -0.93
N TRP A 6 11.81 0.79 -1.65
CA TRP A 6 10.44 0.66 -2.11
C TRP A 6 10.24 -0.48 -3.10
N LEU A 7 11.24 -0.79 -3.92
CA LEU A 7 11.16 -1.90 -4.88
C LEU A 7 10.90 -3.24 -4.18
N LEU A 8 11.37 -3.39 -2.93
CA LEU A 8 11.09 -4.56 -2.09
C LEU A 8 9.89 -4.34 -1.18
N THR A 9 9.86 -3.24 -0.42
CA THR A 9 8.88 -3.04 0.65
C THR A 9 7.46 -2.81 0.11
N VAL A 10 7.28 -2.06 -0.98
CA VAL A 10 5.94 -1.73 -1.50
C VAL A 10 5.21 -2.98 -2.00
N PRO A 11 5.82 -3.88 -2.81
CA PRO A 11 5.20 -5.17 -3.14
C PRO A 11 4.87 -6.02 -1.92
N LEU A 12 5.78 -6.10 -0.94
CA LEU A 12 5.58 -6.93 0.25
C LEU A 12 4.43 -6.43 1.11
N LEU A 13 4.36 -5.14 1.40
CA LEU A 13 3.26 -4.53 2.17
C LEU A 13 1.90 -4.78 1.51
N LEU A 14 1.83 -4.72 0.17
CA LEU A 14 0.61 -4.99 -0.57
C LEU A 14 0.21 -6.47 -0.50
N ILE A 15 1.20 -7.37 -0.62
CA ILE A 15 0.99 -8.82 -0.48
C ILE A 15 0.52 -9.16 0.94
N GLU A 16 1.12 -8.59 1.98
CA GLU A 16 0.71 -8.77 3.38
C GLU A 16 -0.74 -8.39 3.60
N LEU A 17 -1.19 -7.26 3.03
CA LEU A 17 -2.59 -6.86 3.07
C LEU A 17 -3.49 -7.90 2.39
N ILE A 18 -3.11 -8.38 1.20
CA ILE A 18 -3.88 -9.39 0.46
C ILE A 18 -4.00 -10.70 1.27
N LEU A 19 -2.94 -11.13 1.94
CA LEU A 19 -2.92 -12.36 2.73
C LEU A 19 -3.95 -12.36 3.86
N VAL A 20 -4.30 -11.18 4.41
CA VAL A 20 -5.33 -11.09 5.46
C VAL A 20 -6.76 -10.87 4.92
N MET A 21 -6.95 -10.70 3.61
CA MET A 21 -8.26 -10.42 2.97
C MET A 21 -9.24 -11.60 2.88
N ARG A 22 -8.95 -12.77 3.47
CA ARG A 22 -9.84 -13.96 3.49
C ARG A 22 -10.36 -14.33 2.09
N LEU A 23 -9.44 -14.33 1.12
CA LEU A 23 -9.70 -14.74 -0.25
C LEU A 23 -9.52 -16.25 -0.40
N SER A 24 -9.97 -16.81 -1.53
CA SER A 24 -9.60 -18.17 -1.89
C SER A 24 -8.07 -18.27 -2.11
N ARG A 25 -7.51 -19.48 -2.02
CA ARG A 25 -6.07 -19.68 -2.26
C ARG A 25 -5.66 -19.21 -3.66
N GLU A 26 -6.49 -19.51 -4.66
CA GLU A 26 -6.26 -19.11 -6.05
C GLU A 26 -6.30 -17.58 -6.22
N ASP A 27 -7.33 -16.92 -5.67
CA ASP A 27 -7.45 -15.46 -5.71
C ASP A 27 -6.31 -14.77 -4.97
N THR A 28 -5.89 -15.32 -3.83
CA THR A 28 -4.76 -14.81 -3.03
C THR A 28 -3.49 -14.82 -3.87
N MET A 29 -3.13 -15.97 -4.46
CA MET A 29 -1.94 -16.09 -5.31
C MET A 29 -2.01 -15.19 -6.53
N SER A 30 -3.14 -15.19 -7.24
CA SER A 30 -3.35 -14.36 -8.43
C SER A 30 -3.21 -12.87 -8.12
N LYS A 31 -3.89 -12.39 -7.07
CA LYS A 31 -3.83 -10.98 -6.66
C LYS A 31 -2.46 -10.60 -6.12
N SER A 32 -1.82 -11.43 -5.29
CA SER A 32 -0.46 -11.15 -4.78
C SER A 32 0.55 -10.98 -5.92
N VAL A 33 0.50 -11.85 -6.94
CA VAL A 33 1.40 -11.72 -8.11
C VAL A 33 1.07 -10.48 -8.94
N ARG A 34 -0.20 -10.27 -9.31
CA ARG A 34 -0.61 -9.13 -10.14
C ARG A 34 -0.37 -7.78 -9.46
N LEU A 35 -0.76 -7.65 -8.20
CA LEU A 35 -0.62 -6.41 -7.45
C LEU A 35 0.82 -6.16 -7.00
N GLY A 36 1.53 -7.22 -6.58
CA GLY A 36 2.95 -7.12 -6.24
C GLY A 36 3.81 -6.73 -7.45
N SER A 37 3.55 -7.32 -8.62
CA SER A 37 4.24 -6.92 -9.87
C SER A 37 3.87 -5.51 -10.32
N ALA A 38 2.59 -5.11 -10.21
CA ALA A 38 2.19 -3.74 -10.49
C ALA A 38 2.89 -2.73 -9.56
N ALA A 39 3.04 -3.06 -8.28
CA ALA A 39 3.77 -2.24 -7.32
C ALA A 39 5.25 -2.14 -7.67
N ALA A 40 5.90 -3.25 -8.04
CA ALA A 40 7.30 -3.21 -8.49
C ALA A 40 7.45 -2.36 -9.76
N LEU A 41 6.56 -2.53 -10.74
CA LEU A 41 6.54 -1.76 -11.97
C LEU A 41 6.34 -0.26 -11.72
N MET A 42 5.43 0.11 -10.82
CA MET A 42 5.22 1.50 -10.39
C MET A 42 6.52 2.14 -9.90
N ILE A 43 7.28 1.45 -9.05
CA ILE A 43 8.55 1.95 -8.51
C ILE A 43 9.62 2.05 -9.61
N VAL A 44 9.74 1.03 -10.47
CA VAL A 44 10.68 1.03 -11.59
C VAL A 44 10.41 2.19 -12.56
N LEU A 45 9.14 2.46 -12.88
CA LEU A 45 8.75 3.56 -13.77
C LEU A 45 8.94 4.92 -13.11
N GLY A 46 8.77 5.05 -11.79
CA GLY A 46 8.91 6.33 -11.10
C GLY A 46 10.36 6.77 -10.94
N TYR A 47 11.31 5.83 -10.83
CA TYR A 47 12.70 6.15 -10.53
C TYR A 47 13.40 7.04 -11.57
N PRO A 48 13.29 6.80 -12.90
CA PRO A 48 13.85 7.71 -13.89
C PRO A 48 13.33 9.15 -13.77
N GLY A 49 12.05 9.31 -13.42
CA GLY A 49 11.45 10.62 -13.22
C GLY A 49 11.88 11.31 -11.92
N GLU A 50 12.15 10.55 -10.85
CA GLU A 50 12.68 11.08 -9.59
C GLU A 50 14.04 11.77 -9.79
N ILE A 51 14.93 11.10 -10.54
CA ILE A 51 16.29 11.57 -10.79
C ILE A 51 16.38 12.56 -11.96
N ALA A 52 15.28 12.75 -12.69
CA ALA A 52 15.24 13.68 -13.82
C ALA A 52 15.48 15.13 -13.35
N THR A 53 16.34 15.82 -14.10
CA THR A 53 16.68 17.23 -13.90
C THR A 53 15.78 18.17 -14.67
N ASP A 54 14.99 17.66 -15.62
CA ASP A 54 14.04 18.42 -16.43
C ASP A 54 12.59 17.96 -16.17
N ILE A 55 11.67 18.91 -16.33
CA ILE A 55 10.23 18.69 -16.11
C ILE A 55 9.61 17.71 -17.13
N PRO A 56 9.91 17.78 -18.44
CA PRO A 56 9.35 16.85 -19.42
C PRO A 56 9.64 15.36 -19.11
N THR A 57 10.88 15.02 -18.78
CA THR A 57 11.27 13.65 -18.42
C THR A 57 10.59 13.20 -17.13
N ARG A 58 10.57 14.07 -16.11
CA ARG A 58 9.84 13.81 -14.85
C ARG A 58 8.35 13.58 -15.08
N ALA A 59 7.73 14.33 -16.01
CA ALA A 59 6.32 14.22 -16.34
C ALA A 59 6.00 12.89 -17.01
N LEU A 60 6.77 12.52 -18.04
CA LEU A 60 6.59 11.27 -18.76
C LEU A 60 6.64 10.08 -17.79
N TRP A 61 7.73 9.95 -17.03
CA TRP A 61 7.92 8.83 -16.12
C TRP A 61 6.97 8.83 -14.92
N GLY A 62 6.63 10.02 -14.41
CA GLY A 62 5.62 10.19 -13.36
C GLY A 62 4.24 9.72 -13.84
N THR A 63 3.83 10.10 -15.05
CA THR A 63 2.57 9.64 -15.65
C THR A 63 2.58 8.13 -15.89
N LEU A 64 3.67 7.57 -16.40
CA LEU A 64 3.79 6.11 -16.58
C LEU A 64 3.71 5.36 -15.24
N SER A 65 4.34 5.88 -14.19
CA SER A 65 4.26 5.33 -12.82
C SER A 65 2.86 5.45 -12.20
N ALA A 66 2.11 6.50 -12.53
CA ALA A 66 0.75 6.69 -12.02
C ALA A 66 -0.24 5.63 -12.51
N ILE A 67 -0.02 5.02 -13.68
CA ILE A 67 -0.90 3.98 -14.24
C ILE A 67 -1.03 2.76 -13.31
N PRO A 68 0.07 2.06 -12.95
CA PRO A 68 -0.02 0.95 -12.00
C PRO A 68 -0.46 1.41 -10.60
N PHE A 69 -0.12 2.63 -10.16
CA PHE A 69 -0.60 3.16 -8.89
C PHE A 69 -2.14 3.26 -8.84
N ILE A 70 -2.74 3.86 -9.87
CA ILE A 70 -4.21 3.99 -9.98
C ILE A 70 -4.86 2.60 -10.05
N TYR A 71 -4.26 1.66 -10.78
CA TYR A 71 -4.73 0.27 -10.81
C TYR A 71 -4.72 -0.38 -9.41
N ILE A 72 -3.65 -0.21 -8.64
CA ILE A 72 -3.56 -0.72 -7.26
C ILE A 72 -4.66 -0.09 -6.39
N VAL A 73 -4.83 1.23 -6.45
CA VAL A 73 -5.87 1.93 -5.69
C VAL A 73 -7.26 1.39 -6.06
N TRP A 74 -7.54 1.23 -7.35
CA TRP A 74 -8.82 0.67 -7.81
C TRP A 74 -9.07 -0.75 -7.27
N GLU A 75 -8.07 -1.63 -7.31
CA GLU A 75 -8.18 -2.99 -6.75
C GLU A 75 -8.42 -2.96 -5.23
N LEU A 76 -7.76 -2.06 -4.49
CA LEU A 76 -7.96 -1.93 -3.03
C LEU A 76 -9.40 -1.58 -2.66
N PHE A 77 -10.04 -0.66 -3.40
CA PHE A 77 -11.38 -0.18 -3.07
C PHE A 77 -12.49 -0.99 -3.73
N SER A 78 -12.38 -1.27 -5.03
CA SER A 78 -13.40 -1.97 -5.80
C SER A 78 -13.17 -3.47 -5.83
N GLY A 79 -11.95 -3.92 -6.15
CA GLY A 79 -11.63 -5.33 -6.30
C GLY A 79 -11.65 -6.14 -5.01
N LEU A 80 -11.30 -5.51 -3.87
CA LEU A 80 -11.25 -6.14 -2.55
C LEU A 80 -12.38 -5.69 -1.61
N GLY A 81 -13.22 -4.73 -2.01
CA GLY A 81 -14.28 -4.21 -1.15
C GLY A 81 -15.26 -5.29 -0.66
N ALA A 82 -15.60 -6.26 -1.51
CA ALA A 82 -16.49 -7.36 -1.15
C ALA A 82 -15.86 -8.34 -0.14
N SER A 83 -14.53 -8.49 -0.11
CA SER A 83 -13.88 -9.42 0.81
C SER A 83 -13.94 -8.94 2.26
N ILE A 84 -13.99 -7.61 2.46
CA ILE A 84 -14.15 -7.00 3.79
C ILE A 84 -15.44 -7.51 4.46
N ASN A 85 -16.55 -7.53 3.73
CA ASN A 85 -17.83 -7.97 4.28
C ASN A 85 -17.90 -9.48 4.54
N ARG A 86 -16.94 -10.26 4.01
CA ARG A 86 -16.80 -11.69 4.28
C ARG A 86 -15.94 -11.99 5.51
N GLN A 87 -15.31 -10.97 6.11
CA GLN A 87 -14.55 -11.16 7.34
C GLN A 87 -15.48 -11.38 8.55
N PRO A 88 -15.02 -12.07 9.61
CA PRO A 88 -15.67 -12.01 10.90
C PRO A 88 -15.93 -10.55 11.32
N VAL A 89 -17.06 -10.29 11.97
CA VAL A 89 -17.52 -8.93 12.31
C VAL A 89 -16.43 -8.16 13.09
N GLU A 90 -15.73 -8.87 13.98
CA GLU A 90 -14.64 -8.39 14.83
C GLU A 90 -13.43 -7.90 14.01
N ALA A 91 -13.18 -8.47 12.84
CA ALA A 91 -12.02 -8.13 11.99
C ALA A 91 -12.34 -7.13 10.88
N GLN A 92 -13.63 -6.91 10.55
CA GLN A 92 -14.03 -6.05 9.42
C GLN A 92 -13.47 -4.62 9.53
N GLU A 93 -13.57 -4.02 10.72
CA GLU A 93 -13.15 -2.65 10.93
C GLU A 93 -11.63 -2.49 10.85
N LEU A 94 -10.87 -3.47 11.37
CA LEU A 94 -9.42 -3.48 11.24
C LEU A 94 -8.99 -3.56 9.77
N VAL A 95 -9.67 -4.39 8.97
CA VAL A 95 -9.44 -4.49 7.53
C VAL A 95 -9.76 -3.17 6.80
N ARG A 96 -10.88 -2.50 7.14
CA ARG A 96 -11.20 -1.18 6.56
C ARG A 96 -10.12 -0.15 6.89
N LYS A 97 -9.64 -0.12 8.14
CA LYS A 97 -8.56 0.77 8.58
C LYS A 97 -7.24 0.47 7.86
N ALA A 98 -6.86 -0.80 7.72
CA ALA A 98 -5.63 -1.20 7.01
C ALA A 98 -5.65 -0.73 5.55
N ARG A 99 -6.78 -0.92 4.85
CA ARG A 99 -6.97 -0.42 3.49
C ARG A 99 -6.87 1.11 3.42
N LEU A 100 -7.58 1.81 4.30
CA LEU A 100 -7.59 3.28 4.31
C LEU A 100 -6.21 3.85 4.64
N LEU A 101 -5.51 3.27 5.62
CA LEU A 101 -4.17 3.66 6.00
C LEU A 101 -3.18 3.47 4.84
N THR A 102 -3.28 2.34 4.14
CA THR A 102 -2.45 2.07 2.95
C THR A 102 -2.67 3.15 1.90
N PHE A 103 -3.93 3.42 1.53
CA PHE A 103 -4.26 4.46 0.56
C PHE A 103 -3.79 5.86 0.99
N ALA A 104 -4.10 6.25 2.23
CA ALA A 104 -3.79 7.59 2.72
C ALA A 104 -2.28 7.83 2.84
N SER A 105 -1.54 6.86 3.38
CA SER A 105 -0.08 6.97 3.50
C SER A 105 0.61 6.93 2.14
N TRP A 106 0.12 6.11 1.20
CA TRP A 106 0.71 6.01 -0.14
C TRP A 106 0.36 7.21 -1.02
N GLY A 107 -0.77 7.88 -0.79
CA GLY A 107 -1.15 9.10 -1.50
C GLY A 107 -0.17 10.26 -1.28
N PHE A 108 0.62 10.24 -0.20
CA PHE A 108 1.63 11.25 0.08
C PHE A 108 2.76 11.28 -0.96
N TYR A 109 3.24 10.12 -1.41
CA TYR A 109 4.40 10.01 -2.31
C TYR A 109 4.21 10.70 -3.68
N PRO A 110 3.11 10.49 -4.42
CA PRO A 110 2.89 11.22 -5.67
C PRO A 110 2.72 12.72 -5.43
N ILE A 111 2.19 13.17 -4.28
CA ILE A 111 2.07 14.60 -3.97
C ILE A 111 3.45 15.26 -3.88
N VAL A 112 4.38 14.65 -3.13
CA VAL A 112 5.74 15.21 -3.00
C VAL A 112 6.57 15.03 -4.27
N TYR A 113 6.31 14.00 -5.07
CA TYR A 113 6.89 13.85 -6.41
C TYR A 113 6.56 15.05 -7.31
N MET A 114 5.37 15.65 -7.12
CA MET A 114 4.91 16.83 -7.86
C MET A 114 5.48 18.17 -7.35
N ALA A 115 6.25 18.19 -6.25
CA ALA A 115 6.74 19.44 -5.66
C ALA A 115 7.53 20.34 -6.65
N PRO A 116 8.41 19.80 -7.53
CA PRO A 116 9.16 20.64 -8.47
C PRO A 116 8.30 21.35 -9.53
N TYR A 117 7.13 20.80 -9.86
CA TYR A 117 6.21 21.43 -10.82
C TYR A 117 5.60 22.73 -10.26
N ALA A 118 5.49 22.82 -8.94
CA ALA A 118 5.04 24.02 -8.24
C ALA A 118 6.19 24.99 -7.91
N GLY A 119 7.40 24.74 -8.42
CA GLY A 119 8.58 25.55 -8.12
C GLY A 119 9.03 25.49 -6.65
N LEU A 120 8.52 24.51 -5.89
CA LEU A 120 8.84 24.35 -4.47
C LEU A 120 10.28 23.84 -4.34
N THR A 121 11.18 24.74 -3.94
CA THR A 121 12.62 24.48 -3.83
C THR A 121 13.20 25.10 -2.55
N GLY A 122 14.44 24.72 -2.21
CA GLY A 122 15.17 25.27 -1.06
C GLY A 122 15.16 24.37 0.19
N GLY A 123 15.95 24.78 1.19
CA GLY A 123 16.21 23.99 2.40
C GLY A 123 14.95 23.70 3.22
N THR A 124 14.09 24.70 3.44
CA THR A 124 12.83 24.52 4.19
C THR A 124 11.91 23.51 3.52
N VAL A 125 11.70 23.63 2.20
CA VAL A 125 10.88 22.68 1.42
C VAL A 125 11.44 21.27 1.53
N THR A 126 12.76 21.13 1.38
CA THR A 126 13.43 19.84 1.49
C THR A 126 13.21 19.21 2.86
N THR A 127 13.39 19.98 3.94
CA THR A 127 13.16 19.52 5.32
C THR A 127 11.70 19.12 5.53
N THR A 128 10.74 19.92 5.08
CA THR A 128 9.30 19.60 5.20
C THR A 128 8.96 18.30 4.48
N ILE A 129 9.48 18.09 3.27
CA ILE A 129 9.29 16.84 2.52
C ILE A 129 9.87 15.64 3.28
N GLN A 130 11.05 15.77 3.88
CA GLN A 130 11.65 14.68 4.67
C GLN A 130 10.90 14.36 5.97
N VAL A 131 10.35 15.38 6.65
CA VAL A 131 9.45 15.16 7.80
C VAL A 131 8.20 14.41 7.35
N GLY A 132 7.59 14.84 6.24
CA GLY A 132 6.44 14.15 5.68
C GLY A 132 6.74 12.70 5.29
N TYR A 133 7.89 12.43 4.65
CA TYR A 133 8.32 11.06 4.36
C TYR A 133 8.46 10.22 5.63
N THR A 134 9.04 10.77 6.70
CA THR A 134 9.16 10.06 7.98
C THR A 134 7.81 9.63 8.52
N ILE A 135 6.82 10.53 8.51
CA ILE A 135 5.46 10.23 8.96
C ILE A 135 4.82 9.17 8.05
N ALA A 136 4.93 9.35 6.74
CA ALA A 136 4.37 8.41 5.76
C ALA A 136 4.98 7.01 5.89
N ASP A 137 6.30 6.90 6.10
CA ASP A 137 7.00 5.62 6.29
C ASP A 137 6.57 4.93 7.59
N ILE A 138 6.46 5.66 8.71
CA ILE A 138 6.00 5.10 9.99
C ILE A 138 4.59 4.55 9.84
N LEU A 139 3.68 5.30 9.21
CA LEU A 139 2.30 4.87 8.99
C LEU A 139 2.23 3.67 8.03
N ALA A 140 2.92 3.73 6.90
CA ALA A 140 2.85 2.71 5.85
C ALA A 140 3.53 1.39 6.23
N LYS A 141 4.57 1.42 7.08
CA LYS A 141 5.31 0.22 7.48
C LYS A 141 4.89 -0.26 8.86
N ALA A 142 5.15 0.53 9.91
CA ALA A 142 4.86 0.11 11.27
C ALA A 142 3.35 0.13 11.57
N GLY A 143 2.65 1.21 11.19
CA GLY A 143 1.21 1.33 11.39
C GLY A 143 0.42 0.24 10.66
N LEU A 144 0.74 0.00 9.38
CA LEU A 144 0.13 -1.07 8.61
C LEU A 144 0.48 -2.45 9.19
N GLY A 145 1.75 -2.72 9.50
CA GLY A 145 2.19 -4.00 10.06
C GLY A 145 1.46 -4.35 11.37
N ILE A 146 1.23 -3.37 12.24
CA ILE A 146 0.43 -3.55 13.46
C ILE A 146 -1.02 -3.92 13.10
N LEU A 147 -1.64 -3.24 12.14
CA LEU A 147 -3.01 -3.57 11.71
C LEU A 147 -3.09 -4.98 11.11
N ILE A 148 -2.13 -5.38 10.28
CA ILE A 148 -2.04 -6.72 9.71
C ILE A 148 -1.95 -7.77 10.82
N PHE A 149 -1.07 -7.56 11.80
CA PHE A 149 -0.95 -8.44 12.96
C PHE A 149 -2.28 -8.56 13.73
N LEU A 150 -2.93 -7.43 14.03
CA LEU A 150 -4.20 -7.43 14.75
C LEU A 150 -5.30 -8.17 13.97
N ILE A 151 -5.40 -7.97 12.65
CA ILE A 151 -6.34 -8.69 11.80
C ILE A 151 -6.08 -10.20 11.88
N ALA A 152 -4.82 -10.63 11.75
CA ALA A 152 -4.45 -12.04 11.80
C ALA A 152 -4.76 -12.66 13.18
N SER A 153 -4.44 -11.96 14.27
CA SER A 153 -4.71 -12.41 15.64
C SER A 153 -6.21 -12.56 15.89
N THR A 154 -7.00 -11.53 15.58
CA THR A 154 -8.46 -11.55 15.77
C THR A 154 -9.11 -12.69 14.98
N LYS A 155 -8.69 -12.92 13.74
CA LYS A 155 -9.23 -14.02 12.93
C LYS A 155 -8.86 -15.40 13.52
N SER A 156 -7.62 -15.56 13.99
CA SER A 156 -7.17 -16.80 14.62
C SER A 156 -7.94 -17.11 15.91
N GLU A 157 -8.26 -16.09 16.71
CA GLU A 157 -9.07 -16.23 17.92
C GLU A 157 -10.52 -16.64 17.61
N VAL A 158 -11.12 -16.05 16.57
CA VAL A 158 -12.47 -16.42 16.11
C VAL A 158 -12.49 -17.87 15.66
N GLU A 159 -11.54 -18.30 14.81
CA GLU A 159 -11.44 -19.68 14.34
C GLU A 159 -11.24 -20.68 15.49
N ALA A 160 -10.42 -20.33 16.49
CA ALA A 160 -10.20 -21.17 17.66
C ALA A 160 -11.45 -21.29 18.54
N ARG A 161 -12.24 -20.22 18.66
CA ARG A 161 -13.53 -20.25 19.38
C ARG A 161 -14.55 -21.13 18.65
N ASP A 162 -14.66 -20.98 17.33
CA ASP A 162 -15.58 -21.76 16.50
C ASP A 162 -15.25 -23.26 16.58
N MET A 163 -13.96 -23.62 16.51
CA MET A 163 -13.50 -25.01 16.65
C MET A 163 -13.88 -25.63 18.01
N LYS A 164 -13.79 -24.85 19.10
CA LYS A 164 -14.17 -25.33 20.45
C LYS A 164 -15.68 -25.49 20.61
N ALA A 165 -16.49 -24.83 19.79
CA ALA A 165 -17.95 -24.88 19.84
C ALA A 165 -18.55 -26.01 18.98
N MET A 166 -17.74 -26.72 18.19
CA MET A 166 -18.23 -27.84 17.37
C MET A 166 -18.60 -29.04 18.26
N PRO A 167 -19.80 -29.63 18.09
CA PRO A 167 -20.16 -30.87 18.78
C PRO A 167 -19.27 -32.03 18.30
N ALA A 168 -18.93 -32.93 19.23
CA ALA A 168 -18.10 -34.11 18.99
C ALA A 168 -18.74 -35.13 18.03
#